data_AF-A0A0J1HKD5-F1
#
_entry.id   AF-A0A0J1HKD5-F1
#
_cell.length_a   1.000
_cell.length_b   1.000
_cell.length_c   1.000
_cell.angle_alpha   90.00
_cell.angle_beta   90.00
_cell.angle_gamma   90.00
#
_symmetry.space_group_name_H-M   'P 1'
#
loop_
_entity.id
_entity.type
_entity.pdbx_description
1 polymer ?
#
loop_
_entity_poly.entity_id
_entity_poly.type
_entity_poly.pdbx_seq_one_letter_code
_entity_poly.pdbx_strand_id
1 'polypeptide(L)'
;MAKNFLKNEVAVKMTMVGFGQAGTRMVDKFAEYKHTDGTAVYNCLALNSNDGDLAELKNVPKSNQVSLKLGGLGKNPERAVKVLESNDDAKDKLKEFITERVRPSDELVLFFAGLGGGTGTSTIIKAIEEFSAFHNKPVIAEELKSMAMKIPREELIANQQKYARIAFNNAIERKDFIKMGIVVTLPVRADGPDVLRQVNKFSQEIWKLANDPAKGVAFVVFADNQHFYDEFKGLNENEKKGIANSRDYANQRIGDIIHELNTAANGSGTSVILDSQDFKRILLERTGCLVINKVSRNMNQIENSKEIVDMFSESLKGSSFHHPIDLMKTNENGDLEASKVHHFGMLAILDEQKNIDDSFMDDAKVEVTNKLPINGTVFNGYLVSKNDFMGSVYTFYKTDALPSRLSKGLVEEYNEFKEKQSQIQYTKSQITTIEEQDSDDDFHINFGDYLEIEPAKDDEKNVQNDEELAAFMDPDKMFGAK
;
A
#
# COMPACT_ATOMS: atom_id res chain seq x y z
N MET A 1 22.08 -15.22 15.57
CA MET A 1 21.54 -15.23 16.96
C MET A 1 20.39 -14.21 17.04
N ALA A 2 19.43 -14.36 17.97
CA ALA A 2 18.19 -13.55 17.92
C ALA A 2 18.41 -12.06 18.25
N LYS A 3 17.77 -11.19 17.46
CA LYS A 3 17.68 -9.74 17.67
C LYS A 3 16.78 -9.47 18.88
N ASN A 4 17.28 -8.77 19.90
CA ASN A 4 16.53 -8.58 21.14
C ASN A 4 15.40 -7.55 21.00
N PHE A 5 15.62 -6.48 20.24
CA PHE A 5 14.64 -5.41 20.04
C PHE A 5 13.33 -5.87 19.38
N LEU A 6 13.34 -7.01 18.68
CA LEU A 6 12.12 -7.62 18.12
C LEU A 6 11.11 -8.07 19.19
N LYS A 7 11.53 -8.14 20.46
CA LYS A 7 10.66 -8.48 21.59
C LYS A 7 9.99 -7.26 22.21
N ASN A 8 10.33 -6.05 21.77
CA ASN A 8 9.70 -4.83 22.25
C ASN A 8 8.22 -4.81 21.84
N GLU A 9 7.39 -4.12 22.64
CA GLU A 9 6.03 -3.81 22.22
C GLU A 9 6.05 -3.00 20.92
N VAL A 10 5.11 -3.27 20.02
CA VAL A 10 5.01 -2.55 18.75
C VAL A 10 4.61 -1.11 18.96
N ALA A 11 5.22 -0.19 18.21
CA ALA A 11 4.89 1.23 18.24
C ALA A 11 3.47 1.48 17.71
N VAL A 12 3.07 0.79 16.65
CA VAL A 12 1.72 0.85 16.06
C VAL A 12 1.09 -0.53 16.09
N LYS A 13 -0.10 -0.63 16.70
CA LYS A 13 -0.90 -1.86 16.67
C LYS A 13 -1.57 -2.01 15.32
N MET A 14 -1.34 -3.13 14.65
CA MET A 14 -1.75 -3.33 13.26
C MET A 14 -2.53 -4.63 13.06
N THR A 15 -3.59 -4.57 12.24
CA THR A 15 -4.22 -5.74 11.60
C THR A 15 -3.64 -5.89 10.19
N MET A 16 -3.26 -7.10 9.81
CA MET A 16 -2.68 -7.46 8.51
C MET A 16 -3.71 -8.24 7.69
N VAL A 17 -4.07 -7.77 6.50
CA VAL A 17 -5.12 -8.36 5.67
C VAL A 17 -4.57 -8.72 4.30
N GLY A 18 -4.55 -10.00 3.97
CA GLY A 18 -3.98 -10.52 2.73
C GLY A 18 -5.06 -10.88 1.73
N PHE A 19 -4.89 -10.41 0.49
CA PHE A 19 -5.80 -10.64 -0.62
C PHE A 19 -5.15 -11.43 -1.75
N GLY A 20 -5.74 -12.58 -2.08
CA GLY A 20 -5.20 -13.51 -3.08
C GLY A 20 -3.88 -14.15 -2.63
N GLN A 21 -3.35 -15.07 -3.44
CA GLN A 21 -2.22 -15.92 -3.02
C GLN A 21 -0.98 -15.15 -2.55
N ALA A 22 -0.59 -14.08 -3.26
CA ALA A 22 0.55 -13.25 -2.85
C ALA A 22 0.28 -12.50 -1.54
N GLY A 23 -0.90 -11.88 -1.43
CA GLY A 23 -1.35 -11.17 -0.23
C GLY A 23 -1.37 -12.06 1.01
N THR A 24 -2.01 -13.23 0.90
CA THR A 24 -2.17 -14.16 2.01
C THR A 24 -0.84 -14.76 2.46
N ARG A 25 0.10 -15.02 1.54
CA ARG A 25 1.45 -15.49 1.89
C ARG A 25 2.31 -14.42 2.57
N MET A 26 2.19 -13.14 2.17
CA MET A 26 2.82 -12.04 2.92
C MET A 26 2.29 -11.97 4.35
N VAL A 27 0.96 -12.02 4.53
CA VAL A 27 0.34 -12.00 5.86
C VAL A 27 0.67 -13.24 6.70
N ASP A 28 0.83 -14.40 6.08
CA ASP A 28 1.28 -15.62 6.78
C ASP A 28 2.68 -15.48 7.37
N LYS A 29 3.54 -14.66 6.75
CA LYS A 29 4.85 -14.31 7.33
C LYS A 29 4.70 -13.43 8.57
N PHE A 30 3.78 -12.46 8.56
CA PHE A 30 3.51 -11.63 9.75
C PHE A 30 2.90 -12.44 10.91
N ALA A 31 2.13 -13.49 10.61
CA ALA A 31 1.56 -14.38 11.61
C ALA A 31 2.60 -15.24 12.35
N GLU A 32 3.86 -15.29 11.87
CA GLU A 32 4.97 -15.94 12.58
C GLU A 32 5.43 -15.15 13.81
N TYR A 33 5.21 -13.82 13.82
CA TYR A 33 5.66 -12.97 14.91
C TYR A 33 4.78 -13.15 16.14
N LYS A 34 5.43 -13.55 17.24
CA LYS A 34 4.80 -13.79 18.53
C LYS A 34 5.50 -13.00 19.63
N HIS A 35 4.71 -12.52 20.58
CA HIS A 35 5.22 -11.98 21.83
C HIS A 35 5.92 -13.09 22.63
N THR A 36 6.63 -12.70 23.68
CA THR A 36 7.36 -13.63 24.55
C THR A 36 6.46 -14.64 25.26
N ASP A 37 5.18 -14.32 25.45
CA ASP A 37 4.15 -15.21 26.00
C ASP A 37 3.54 -16.16 24.95
N GLY A 38 3.97 -16.07 23.69
CA GLY A 38 3.50 -16.90 22.58
C GLY A 38 2.23 -16.38 21.89
N THR A 39 1.66 -15.25 22.33
CA THR A 39 0.52 -14.61 21.66
C THR A 39 0.95 -13.93 20.35
N ALA A 40 0.04 -13.81 19.39
CA ALA A 40 0.35 -13.22 18.09
C ALA A 40 0.53 -11.70 18.20
N VAL A 41 1.61 -11.17 17.61
CA VAL A 41 1.88 -9.72 17.57
C VAL A 41 0.83 -8.99 16.72
N TYR A 42 0.49 -9.58 15.57
CA TYR A 42 -0.43 -9.00 14.59
C TYR A 42 -1.70 -9.85 14.47
N ASN A 43 -2.84 -9.20 14.24
CA ASN A 43 -4.05 -9.89 13.80
C ASN A 43 -3.94 -10.11 12.31
N CYS A 44 -3.80 -11.36 11.89
CA CYS A 44 -3.55 -11.72 10.51
C CYS A 44 -4.80 -12.36 9.91
N LEU A 45 -5.28 -11.79 8.80
CA LEU A 45 -6.47 -12.20 8.07
C LEU A 45 -6.07 -12.55 6.63
N ALA A 46 -6.63 -13.64 6.10
CA ALA A 46 -6.30 -14.12 4.75
C ALA A 46 -7.58 -14.39 3.95
N LEU A 47 -7.73 -13.72 2.81
CA LEU A 47 -8.83 -13.93 1.88
C LEU A 47 -8.32 -14.36 0.51
N ASN A 48 -8.92 -15.42 -0.05
CA ASN A 48 -8.66 -15.84 -1.41
C ASN A 48 -9.92 -16.35 -2.10
N SER A 49 -9.88 -16.57 -3.41
CA SER A 49 -10.99 -17.08 -4.21
C SER A 49 -11.05 -18.61 -4.25
N ASN A 50 -10.00 -19.28 -3.81
CA ASN A 50 -9.88 -20.74 -3.82
C ASN A 50 -9.36 -21.26 -2.46
N ASP A 51 -9.90 -22.38 -2.01
CA ASP A 51 -9.54 -23.03 -0.75
C ASP A 51 -8.12 -23.63 -0.80
N GLY A 52 -7.69 -24.11 -1.97
CA GLY A 52 -6.39 -24.76 -2.14
C GLY A 52 -5.22 -23.85 -1.77
N ASP A 53 -5.27 -22.58 -2.17
CA ASP A 53 -4.23 -21.60 -1.86
C ASP A 53 -4.18 -21.27 -0.35
N LEU A 54 -5.32 -21.30 0.35
CA LEU A 54 -5.40 -21.05 1.79
C LEU A 54 -4.89 -22.25 2.60
N ALA A 55 -4.99 -23.46 2.04
CA ALA A 55 -4.47 -24.67 2.66
C ALA A 55 -2.93 -24.65 2.82
N GLU A 56 -2.23 -23.87 1.99
CA GLU A 56 -0.77 -23.72 2.03
C GLU A 56 -0.27 -22.83 3.17
N LEU A 57 -1.14 -22.01 3.78
CA LEU A 57 -0.78 -21.10 4.87
C LEU A 57 -0.49 -21.87 6.15
N LYS A 58 0.60 -21.51 6.83
CA LYS A 58 1.12 -22.25 7.99
C LYS A 58 0.75 -21.61 9.33
N ASN A 59 0.66 -20.29 9.37
CA ASN A 59 0.65 -19.51 10.61
C ASN A 59 -0.66 -18.74 10.81
N VAL A 60 -1.32 -18.29 9.74
CA VAL A 60 -2.64 -17.62 9.86
C VAL A 60 -3.66 -18.59 10.46
N PRO A 61 -4.38 -18.24 11.55
CA PRO A 61 -5.40 -19.10 12.14
C PRO A 61 -6.49 -19.47 11.13
N LYS A 62 -6.97 -20.73 11.15
CA LYS A 62 -8.01 -21.19 10.20
C LYS A 62 -9.32 -20.37 10.31
N SER A 63 -9.66 -19.86 11.49
CA SER A 63 -10.79 -18.95 11.69
C SER A 63 -10.66 -17.61 10.94
N ASN A 64 -9.43 -17.22 10.59
CA ASN A 64 -9.10 -15.98 9.92
C ASN A 64 -8.82 -16.19 8.42
N GLN A 65 -9.03 -17.40 7.90
CA GLN A 65 -8.90 -17.75 6.49
C GLN A 65 -10.29 -17.81 5.85
N VAL A 66 -10.56 -16.93 4.87
CA VAL A 66 -11.86 -16.85 4.18
C VAL A 66 -11.69 -17.11 2.70
N SER A 67 -12.50 -18.03 2.19
CA SER A 67 -12.57 -18.37 0.77
C SER A 67 -13.84 -17.81 0.15
N LEU A 68 -13.70 -17.12 -0.98
CA LEU A 68 -14.84 -16.67 -1.79
C LEU A 68 -15.47 -17.81 -2.61
N LYS A 69 -14.86 -19.01 -2.63
CA LYS A 69 -15.36 -20.19 -3.36
C LYS A 69 -15.65 -19.95 -4.84
N LEU A 70 -14.81 -19.16 -5.51
CA LEU A 70 -14.94 -18.82 -6.94
C LEU A 70 -14.09 -19.73 -7.85
N GLY A 71 -13.37 -20.70 -7.29
CA GLY A 71 -12.56 -21.67 -8.06
C GLY A 71 -11.28 -21.08 -8.66
N GLY A 72 -10.85 -19.90 -8.18
CA GLY A 72 -9.71 -19.17 -8.74
C GLY A 72 -10.11 -18.21 -9.87
N LEU A 73 -9.54 -17.01 -9.87
CA LEU A 73 -9.89 -15.95 -10.84
C LEU A 73 -8.84 -15.75 -11.95
N GLY A 74 -7.91 -16.70 -12.10
CA GLY A 74 -6.86 -16.68 -13.13
C GLY A 74 -5.93 -15.45 -13.05
N LYS A 75 -5.15 -15.22 -14.12
CA LYS A 75 -4.32 -14.00 -14.30
C LYS A 75 -5.03 -12.94 -15.16
N ASN A 76 -6.35 -12.76 -14.95
CA ASN A 76 -7.14 -11.73 -15.62
C ASN A 76 -7.95 -10.90 -14.61
N PRO A 77 -7.28 -9.94 -13.94
CA PRO A 77 -7.91 -8.92 -13.08
C PRO A 77 -9.23 -8.32 -13.60
N GLU A 78 -9.33 -7.91 -14.86
CA GLU A 78 -10.55 -7.25 -15.37
C GLU A 78 -11.76 -8.19 -15.38
N ARG A 79 -11.54 -9.45 -15.76
CA ARG A 79 -12.57 -10.49 -15.64
C ARG A 79 -12.88 -10.79 -14.19
N ALA A 80 -11.87 -10.81 -13.32
CA ALA A 80 -12.01 -11.08 -11.90
C ALA A 80 -12.88 -10.02 -11.19
N VAL A 81 -12.76 -8.75 -11.57
CA VAL A 81 -13.64 -7.66 -11.10
C VAL A 81 -15.11 -7.96 -11.47
N LYS A 82 -15.40 -8.28 -12.74
CA LYS A 82 -16.77 -8.59 -13.20
C LYS A 82 -17.37 -9.80 -12.48
N VAL A 83 -16.59 -10.84 -12.24
CA VAL A 83 -17.03 -12.02 -11.48
C VAL A 83 -17.33 -11.65 -10.03
N LEU A 84 -16.49 -10.81 -9.40
CA LEU A 84 -16.72 -10.35 -8.04
C LEU A 84 -17.97 -9.48 -7.94
N GLU A 85 -18.18 -8.56 -8.89
CA GLU A 85 -19.34 -7.65 -8.92
C GLU A 85 -20.67 -8.38 -9.15
N SER A 86 -20.65 -9.43 -9.97
CA SER A 86 -21.86 -10.22 -10.31
C SER A 86 -22.20 -11.29 -9.28
N ASN A 87 -21.38 -11.49 -8.24
CA ASN A 87 -21.59 -12.52 -7.22
C ASN A 87 -21.87 -11.88 -5.85
N ASP A 88 -23.14 -11.84 -5.45
CA ASP A 88 -23.58 -11.22 -4.19
C ASP A 88 -22.98 -11.92 -2.96
N ASP A 89 -22.91 -13.25 -2.94
CA ASP A 89 -22.30 -14.02 -1.84
C ASP A 89 -20.80 -13.69 -1.66
N ALA A 90 -20.07 -13.50 -2.77
CA ALA A 90 -18.66 -13.12 -2.71
C ALA A 90 -18.48 -11.67 -2.21
N LYS A 91 -19.38 -10.75 -2.59
CA LYS A 91 -19.37 -9.36 -2.09
C LYS A 91 -19.68 -9.30 -0.60
N ASP A 92 -20.73 -10.01 -0.16
CA ASP A 92 -21.14 -10.04 1.23
C ASP A 92 -20.03 -10.65 2.11
N LYS A 93 -19.41 -11.75 1.67
CA LYS A 93 -18.25 -12.33 2.35
C LYS A 93 -17.05 -11.41 2.40
N LEU A 94 -16.73 -10.72 1.31
CA LEU A 94 -15.63 -9.76 1.29
C LEU A 94 -15.89 -8.62 2.29
N LYS A 95 -17.12 -8.11 2.32
CA LYS A 95 -17.55 -7.06 3.24
C LYS A 95 -17.45 -7.53 4.69
N GLU A 96 -18.10 -8.64 5.05
CA GLU A 96 -18.02 -9.23 6.39
C GLU A 96 -16.56 -9.48 6.81
N PHE A 97 -15.73 -9.97 5.89
CA PHE A 97 -14.32 -10.24 6.14
C PHE A 97 -13.53 -8.99 6.55
N ILE A 98 -13.68 -7.90 5.82
CA ILE A 98 -12.91 -6.67 6.10
C ILE A 98 -13.50 -5.84 7.24
N THR A 99 -14.80 -5.95 7.53
CA THR A 99 -15.47 -5.10 8.53
C THR A 99 -15.52 -5.70 9.92
N GLU A 100 -15.68 -7.02 10.04
CA GLU A 100 -15.96 -7.66 11.34
C GLU A 100 -14.72 -8.24 12.03
N ARG A 101 -13.62 -8.39 11.30
CA ARG A 101 -12.43 -9.13 11.78
C ARG A 101 -11.25 -8.22 12.17
N VAL A 102 -11.40 -6.91 12.04
CA VAL A 102 -10.42 -5.91 12.46
C VAL A 102 -10.53 -5.74 13.98
N ARG A 103 -9.39 -5.70 14.68
CA ARG A 103 -9.42 -5.46 16.12
C ARG A 103 -9.74 -3.99 16.41
N PRO A 104 -10.70 -3.68 17.31
CA PRO A 104 -11.02 -2.30 17.67
C PRO A 104 -9.85 -1.50 18.26
N SER A 105 -8.83 -2.18 18.79
CA SER A 105 -7.64 -1.56 19.38
C SER A 105 -6.54 -1.24 18.37
N ASP A 106 -6.66 -1.68 17.12
CA ASP A 106 -5.63 -1.49 16.12
C ASP A 106 -5.76 -0.10 15.48
N GLU A 107 -4.62 0.57 15.34
CA GLU A 107 -4.54 1.96 14.87
C GLU A 107 -4.36 2.05 13.35
N LEU A 108 -3.97 0.94 12.73
CA LEU A 108 -3.68 0.85 11.30
C LEU A 108 -4.04 -0.55 10.79
N VAL A 109 -4.68 -0.60 9.62
CA VAL A 109 -4.95 -1.86 8.92
C VAL A 109 -4.10 -1.91 7.65
N LEU A 110 -3.26 -2.93 7.49
CA LEU A 110 -2.40 -3.10 6.32
C LEU A 110 -3.02 -4.09 5.35
N PHE A 111 -3.30 -3.65 4.13
CA PHE A 111 -3.81 -4.48 3.04
C PHE A 111 -2.67 -4.93 2.13
N PHE A 112 -2.56 -6.23 1.91
CA PHE A 112 -1.52 -6.85 1.10
C PHE A 112 -2.11 -7.53 -0.12
N ALA A 113 -1.60 -7.22 -1.32
CA ALA A 113 -1.99 -7.93 -2.55
C ALA A 113 -0.86 -8.01 -3.58
N GLY A 114 -0.92 -9.02 -4.45
CA GLY A 114 -0.09 -9.07 -5.65
C GLY A 114 -0.83 -8.54 -6.86
N LEU A 115 -0.29 -7.51 -7.51
CA LEU A 115 -0.87 -6.96 -8.74
C LEU A 115 -0.58 -7.88 -9.92
N GLY A 116 -1.58 -8.02 -10.81
CA GLY A 116 -1.51 -8.84 -12.02
C GLY A 116 -2.19 -10.21 -11.88
N GLY A 117 -2.42 -10.69 -10.65
CA GLY A 117 -3.28 -11.84 -10.38
C GLY A 117 -4.76 -11.43 -10.30
N GLY A 118 -5.68 -12.29 -10.74
CA GLY A 118 -7.11 -12.00 -10.76
C GLY A 118 -7.67 -11.64 -9.39
N THR A 119 -7.51 -12.53 -8.40
CA THR A 119 -8.10 -12.35 -7.06
C THR A 119 -7.53 -11.16 -6.31
N GLY A 120 -6.21 -11.10 -6.14
CA GLY A 120 -5.58 -10.08 -5.30
C GLY A 120 -5.82 -8.67 -5.85
N THR A 121 -5.78 -8.52 -7.17
CA THR A 121 -5.99 -7.21 -7.81
C THR A 121 -7.45 -6.76 -7.73
N SER A 122 -8.42 -7.64 -7.98
CA SER A 122 -9.84 -7.24 -7.92
C SER A 122 -10.33 -6.98 -6.51
N THR A 123 -9.91 -7.81 -5.55
CA THR A 123 -10.40 -7.72 -4.16
C THR A 123 -9.83 -6.54 -3.40
N ILE A 124 -8.57 -6.14 -3.62
CA ILE A 124 -7.97 -5.04 -2.84
C ILE A 124 -8.64 -3.69 -3.10
N ILE A 125 -9.03 -3.39 -4.34
CA ILE A 125 -9.73 -2.15 -4.68
C ILE A 125 -11.08 -2.12 -4.00
N LYS A 126 -11.84 -3.21 -4.13
CA LYS A 126 -13.15 -3.30 -3.49
C LYS A 126 -13.05 -3.26 -1.97
N ALA A 127 -12.01 -3.88 -1.39
CA ALA A 127 -11.74 -3.83 0.03
C ALA A 127 -11.47 -2.40 0.51
N ILE A 128 -10.69 -1.59 -0.21
CA ILE A 128 -10.44 -0.18 0.14
C ILE A 128 -11.76 0.60 0.21
N GLU A 129 -12.63 0.41 -0.80
CA GLU A 129 -13.91 1.11 -0.86
C GLU A 129 -14.86 0.70 0.26
N GLU A 130 -15.06 -0.61 0.44
CA GLU A 130 -15.99 -1.14 1.44
C GLU A 130 -15.50 -0.88 2.86
N PHE A 131 -14.18 -0.96 3.11
CA PHE A 131 -13.60 -0.63 4.41
C PHE A 131 -13.83 0.84 4.77
N SER A 132 -13.54 1.75 3.83
CA SER A 132 -13.81 3.19 4.03
C SER A 132 -15.31 3.45 4.22
N ALA A 133 -16.16 2.78 3.44
CA ALA A 133 -17.61 2.94 3.55
C ALA A 133 -18.16 2.49 4.91
N PHE A 134 -17.58 1.45 5.51
CA PHE A 134 -18.01 0.93 6.79
C PHE A 134 -17.41 1.67 7.98
N HIS A 135 -16.09 1.89 7.99
CA HIS A 135 -15.40 2.46 9.16
C HIS A 135 -15.33 3.99 9.13
N ASN A 136 -15.05 4.59 7.98
CA ASN A 136 -14.66 6.00 7.91
C ASN A 136 -15.82 6.93 7.51
N LYS A 137 -16.68 6.51 6.57
CA LYS A 137 -17.84 7.33 6.16
C LYS A 137 -18.80 7.66 7.31
N PRO A 138 -19.16 6.73 8.21
CA PRO A 138 -20.06 7.07 9.33
C PRO A 138 -19.45 8.13 10.25
N VAL A 139 -18.13 8.04 10.53
CA VAL A 139 -17.41 9.01 11.34
C VAL A 139 -17.42 10.41 10.70
N ILE A 140 -17.18 10.49 9.38
CA ILE A 140 -17.28 11.75 8.62
C ILE A 140 -18.72 12.30 8.68
N ALA A 141 -19.73 11.45 8.49
CA ALA A 141 -21.14 11.86 8.53
C ALA A 141 -21.53 12.42 9.90
N GLU A 142 -21.06 11.81 10.99
CA GLU A 142 -21.29 12.29 12.35
C GLU A 142 -20.68 13.68 12.58
N GLU A 143 -19.45 13.92 12.12
CA GLU A 143 -18.83 15.24 12.24
C GLU A 143 -19.55 16.29 11.39
N LEU A 144 -19.98 15.95 10.17
CA LEU A 144 -20.79 16.85 9.33
C LEU A 144 -22.11 17.21 10.02
N LYS A 145 -22.80 16.22 10.61
CA LYS A 145 -24.04 16.44 11.39
C LYS A 145 -23.80 17.32 12.60
N SER A 146 -22.73 17.04 13.36
CA SER A 146 -22.30 17.83 14.53
C SER A 146 -22.03 19.29 14.16
N MET A 147 -21.38 19.52 13.01
CA MET A 147 -21.11 20.86 12.49
C MET A 147 -22.38 21.58 12.04
N ALA A 148 -23.27 20.89 11.33
CA ALA A 148 -24.56 21.45 10.90
C ALA A 148 -25.46 21.86 12.07
N MET A 149 -25.35 21.19 13.23
CA MET A 149 -26.09 21.56 14.44
C MET A 149 -25.51 22.77 15.19
N LYS A 150 -24.20 23.04 15.06
CA LYS A 150 -23.50 24.09 15.81
C LYS A 150 -23.49 25.44 15.11
N ILE A 151 -23.64 25.45 13.79
CA ILE A 151 -23.45 26.65 12.96
C ILE A 151 -24.81 27.13 12.43
N PRO A 152 -25.07 28.46 12.41
CA PRO A 152 -26.26 28.99 11.77
C PRO A 152 -26.38 28.53 10.31
N ARG A 153 -27.56 28.06 9.92
CA ARG A 153 -27.82 27.46 8.61
C ARG A 153 -27.37 28.33 7.43
N GLU A 154 -27.65 29.62 7.50
CA GLU A 154 -27.28 30.60 6.46
C GLU A 154 -25.76 30.69 6.28
N GLU A 155 -25.02 30.65 7.38
CA GLU A 155 -23.56 30.68 7.36
C GLU A 155 -22.97 29.36 6.83
N LEU A 156 -23.59 28.24 7.19
CA LEU A 156 -23.21 26.91 6.73
C LEU A 156 -23.37 26.80 5.21
N ILE A 157 -24.52 27.22 4.66
CA ILE A 157 -24.81 27.20 3.23
C ILE A 157 -23.85 28.13 2.46
N ALA A 158 -23.58 29.32 2.99
CA ALA A 158 -22.64 30.26 2.37
C ALA A 158 -21.18 29.75 2.36
N ASN A 159 -20.79 28.88 3.31
CA ASN A 159 -19.41 28.44 3.51
C ASN A 159 -19.26 26.91 3.60
N GLN A 160 -20.07 26.14 2.87
CA GLN A 160 -20.15 24.68 2.98
C GLN A 160 -18.77 24.01 2.91
N GLN A 161 -17.92 24.40 1.95
CA GLN A 161 -16.59 23.79 1.79
C GLN A 161 -15.67 24.01 3.00
N LYS A 162 -15.72 25.20 3.62
CA LYS A 162 -14.92 25.53 4.81
C LYS A 162 -15.32 24.61 5.98
N TYR A 163 -16.62 24.48 6.22
CA TYR A 163 -17.13 23.68 7.33
C TYR A 163 -17.03 22.18 7.10
N ALA A 164 -17.18 21.73 5.86
CA ALA A 164 -16.90 20.35 5.47
C ALA A 164 -15.42 20.00 5.74
N ARG A 165 -14.48 20.89 5.37
CA ARG A 165 -13.06 20.69 5.65
C ARG A 165 -12.75 20.61 7.15
N ILE A 166 -13.38 21.45 7.96
CA ILE A 166 -13.22 21.39 9.43
C ILE A 166 -13.79 20.08 9.97
N ALA A 167 -15.02 19.72 9.59
CA ALA A 167 -15.65 18.46 9.99
C ALA A 167 -14.78 17.25 9.63
N PHE A 168 -14.22 17.27 8.43
CA PHE A 168 -13.36 16.22 7.91
C PHE A 168 -12.03 16.12 8.65
N ASN A 169 -11.38 17.24 8.94
CA ASN A 169 -10.15 17.24 9.74
C ASN A 169 -10.43 16.70 11.15
N ASN A 170 -11.52 17.11 11.78
CA ASN A 170 -11.94 16.58 13.08
C ASN A 170 -12.19 15.07 12.99
N ALA A 171 -12.82 14.59 11.92
CA ALA A 171 -13.10 13.18 11.71
C ALA A 171 -11.81 12.35 11.65
N ILE A 172 -10.80 12.78 10.90
CA ILE A 172 -9.51 12.08 10.78
C ILE A 172 -8.75 12.02 12.11
N GLU A 173 -8.92 13.01 12.98
CA GLU A 173 -8.27 13.07 14.29
C GLU A 173 -8.96 12.19 15.35
N ARG A 174 -10.17 11.69 15.07
CA ARG A 174 -10.88 10.79 15.98
C ARG A 174 -10.23 9.41 16.00
N LYS A 175 -10.27 8.77 17.17
CA LYS A 175 -9.70 7.41 17.39
C LYS A 175 -10.47 6.30 16.68
N ASP A 176 -11.75 6.51 16.38
CA ASP A 176 -12.59 5.56 15.66
C ASP A 176 -12.51 5.72 14.13
N PHE A 177 -11.76 6.71 13.63
CA PHE A 177 -11.36 6.77 12.23
C PHE A 177 -10.17 5.85 11.98
N ILE A 178 -10.38 4.77 11.23
CA ILE A 178 -9.36 3.74 11.04
C ILE A 178 -8.59 4.00 9.76
N LYS A 179 -7.27 4.13 9.88
CA LYS A 179 -6.39 4.34 8.73
C LYS A 179 -5.96 3.01 8.11
N MET A 180 -5.73 3.04 6.80
CA MET A 180 -5.26 1.90 6.02
C MET A 180 -3.87 2.17 5.43
N GLY A 181 -2.98 1.18 5.46
CA GLY A 181 -1.77 1.16 4.65
C GLY A 181 -1.91 0.12 3.56
N ILE A 182 -1.53 0.46 2.33
CA ILE A 182 -1.65 -0.46 1.18
C ILE A 182 -0.25 -0.95 0.80
N VAL A 183 -0.04 -2.25 0.73
CA VAL A 183 1.22 -2.87 0.31
C VAL A 183 0.94 -3.80 -0.85
N VAL A 184 1.37 -3.39 -2.04
CA VAL A 184 1.11 -4.13 -3.27
C VAL A 184 2.38 -4.49 -3.99
N THR A 185 2.45 -5.72 -4.53
CA THR A 185 3.62 -6.17 -5.27
C THR A 185 3.40 -6.07 -6.78
N LEU A 186 4.36 -5.48 -7.49
CA LEU A 186 4.44 -5.45 -8.96
C LEU A 186 4.97 -6.79 -9.48
N PRO A 187 4.54 -7.26 -10.67
CA PRO A 187 4.98 -8.55 -11.22
C PRO A 187 6.44 -8.50 -11.70
N VAL A 188 7.03 -9.66 -11.97
CA VAL A 188 8.34 -9.73 -12.64
C VAL A 188 8.21 -9.44 -14.13
N ARG A 189 9.31 -9.05 -14.79
CA ARG A 189 9.31 -8.78 -16.24
C ARG A 189 8.87 -9.99 -17.08
N ALA A 190 9.11 -11.20 -16.55
CA ALA A 190 8.77 -12.46 -17.20
C ALA A 190 7.27 -12.80 -17.21
N ASP A 191 6.41 -12.08 -16.46
CA ASP A 191 4.96 -12.35 -16.42
C ASP A 191 4.22 -11.91 -17.70
N GLY A 192 4.89 -11.17 -18.60
CA GLY A 192 4.39 -10.84 -19.93
C GLY A 192 3.58 -9.52 -20.01
N PRO A 193 3.35 -9.02 -21.23
CA PRO A 193 2.87 -7.65 -21.49
C PRO A 193 1.43 -7.39 -21.01
N ASP A 194 0.54 -8.39 -21.09
CA ASP A 194 -0.86 -8.23 -20.69
C ASP A 194 -0.99 -8.00 -19.19
N VAL A 195 -0.14 -8.66 -18.40
CA VAL A 195 -0.08 -8.47 -16.95
C VAL A 195 0.44 -7.07 -16.64
N LEU A 196 1.50 -6.61 -17.32
CA LEU A 196 2.07 -5.27 -17.12
C LEU A 196 1.07 -4.15 -17.44
N ARG A 197 0.31 -4.28 -18.55
CA ARG A 197 -0.74 -3.32 -18.92
C ARG A 197 -1.80 -3.20 -17.84
N GLN A 198 -2.29 -4.34 -17.34
CA GLN A 198 -3.31 -4.37 -16.30
C GLN A 198 -2.77 -3.81 -14.98
N VAL A 199 -1.57 -4.20 -14.58
CA VAL A 199 -0.92 -3.69 -13.37
C VAL A 199 -0.79 -2.18 -13.39
N ASN A 200 -0.45 -1.58 -14.52
CA ASN A 200 -0.38 -0.12 -14.64
C ASN A 200 -1.75 0.53 -14.34
N LYS A 201 -2.82 0.04 -14.97
CA LYS A 201 -4.20 0.53 -14.74
C LYS A 201 -4.60 0.44 -13.27
N PHE A 202 -4.41 -0.74 -12.66
CA PHE A 202 -4.79 -0.94 -11.25
C PHE A 202 -3.89 -0.18 -10.27
N SER A 203 -2.61 0.03 -10.60
CA SER A 203 -1.72 0.88 -9.79
C SER A 203 -2.18 2.34 -9.80
N GLN A 204 -2.65 2.85 -10.94
CA GLN A 204 -3.23 4.19 -11.05
C GLN A 204 -4.52 4.31 -10.22
N GLU A 205 -5.37 3.28 -10.26
CA GLU A 205 -6.61 3.25 -9.48
C GLU A 205 -6.35 3.23 -7.98
N ILE A 206 -5.44 2.39 -7.50
CA ILE A 206 -4.99 2.36 -6.11
C ILE A 206 -4.39 3.71 -5.72
N TRP A 207 -3.59 4.32 -6.58
CA TRP A 207 -3.00 5.63 -6.31
C TRP A 207 -4.05 6.74 -6.24
N LYS A 208 -5.10 6.70 -7.08
CA LYS A 208 -6.23 7.61 -7.01
C LYS A 208 -6.98 7.46 -5.67
N LEU A 209 -7.30 6.22 -5.28
CA LEU A 209 -7.96 5.92 -4.01
C LEU A 209 -7.11 6.33 -2.81
N ALA A 210 -5.79 6.16 -2.88
CA ALA A 210 -4.88 6.52 -1.81
C ALA A 210 -4.77 8.03 -1.59
N ASN A 211 -4.96 8.82 -2.65
CA ASN A 211 -4.95 10.27 -2.59
C ASN A 211 -6.32 10.89 -2.30
N ASP A 212 -7.37 10.07 -2.21
CA ASP A 212 -8.67 10.49 -1.70
C ASP A 212 -8.65 10.43 -0.16
N PRO A 213 -8.65 11.59 0.53
CA PRO A 213 -8.57 11.61 1.99
C PRO A 213 -9.72 10.86 2.67
N ALA A 214 -10.92 10.83 2.05
CA ALA A 214 -12.09 10.17 2.61
C ALA A 214 -11.94 8.64 2.69
N LYS A 215 -11.03 8.07 1.88
CA LYS A 215 -10.69 6.64 1.95
C LYS A 215 -9.92 6.30 3.21
N GLY A 216 -9.21 7.25 3.81
CA GLY A 216 -8.40 7.01 5.01
C GLY A 216 -7.13 6.20 4.74
N VAL A 217 -6.61 6.21 3.52
CA VAL A 217 -5.35 5.55 3.18
C VAL A 217 -4.18 6.43 3.64
N ALA A 218 -3.39 5.95 4.60
CA ALA A 218 -2.23 6.65 5.14
C ALA A 218 -1.01 6.58 4.23
N PHE A 219 -0.83 5.46 3.51
CA PHE A 219 0.25 5.28 2.55
C PHE A 219 0.03 4.11 1.59
N VAL A 220 0.80 4.10 0.50
CA VAL A 220 0.94 2.96 -0.41
C VAL A 220 2.42 2.56 -0.52
N VAL A 221 2.71 1.27 -0.51
CA VAL A 221 4.01 0.69 -0.83
C VAL A 221 3.85 -0.12 -2.11
N PHE A 222 4.56 0.26 -3.15
CA PHE A 222 4.65 -0.51 -4.39
C PHE A 222 5.94 -1.32 -4.38
N ALA A 223 5.86 -2.53 -3.85
CA ALA A 223 6.99 -3.43 -3.77
C ALA A 223 7.24 -4.10 -5.13
N ASP A 224 8.49 -4.22 -5.55
CA ASP A 224 8.85 -4.66 -6.90
C ASP A 224 9.41 -6.09 -6.89
N ASN A 225 8.63 -7.07 -7.38
CA ASN A 225 9.12 -8.45 -7.44
C ASN A 225 10.33 -8.63 -8.35
N GLN A 226 10.56 -7.75 -9.33
CA GLN A 226 11.77 -7.80 -10.14
C GLN A 226 12.99 -7.41 -9.30
N HIS A 227 12.87 -6.36 -8.49
CA HIS A 227 13.91 -5.93 -7.55
C HIS A 227 14.28 -7.05 -6.57
N PHE A 228 13.29 -7.68 -5.92
CA PHE A 228 13.55 -8.82 -5.02
C PHE A 228 14.13 -10.03 -5.74
N TYR A 229 13.74 -10.28 -6.99
CA TYR A 229 14.29 -11.36 -7.79
C TYR A 229 15.77 -11.14 -8.10
N ASP A 230 16.15 -9.91 -8.43
CA ASP A 230 17.53 -9.55 -8.72
C ASP A 230 18.41 -9.59 -7.45
N GLU A 231 17.90 -9.11 -6.31
CA GLU A 231 18.54 -9.31 -5.01
C GLU A 231 18.73 -10.79 -4.68
N PHE A 232 17.65 -11.59 -4.77
CA PHE A 232 17.67 -13.01 -4.44
C PHE A 232 18.67 -13.80 -5.30
N LYS A 233 18.86 -13.41 -6.57
CA LYS A 233 19.88 -14.00 -7.43
C LYS A 233 21.29 -13.73 -6.94
N GLY A 234 21.55 -12.53 -6.42
CA GLY A 234 22.84 -12.10 -5.89
C GLY A 234 23.23 -12.75 -4.57
N LEU A 235 22.27 -13.31 -3.82
CA LEU A 235 22.54 -13.98 -2.54
C LEU A 235 23.38 -15.25 -2.69
N ASN A 236 24.26 -15.49 -1.72
CA ASN A 236 25.02 -16.73 -1.61
C ASN A 236 24.16 -17.91 -1.08
N GLU A 237 24.71 -19.13 -1.14
CA GLU A 237 23.98 -20.35 -0.72
C GLU A 237 23.56 -20.34 0.76
N ASN A 238 24.34 -19.69 1.64
CA ASN A 238 24.00 -19.60 3.06
C ASN A 238 22.84 -18.63 3.29
N GLU A 239 22.80 -17.52 2.55
CA GLU A 239 21.73 -16.52 2.61
C GLU A 239 20.41 -17.05 2.02
N LYS A 240 20.49 -17.96 1.04
CA LYS A 240 19.32 -18.64 0.45
C LYS A 240 18.77 -19.76 1.34
N LYS A 241 19.49 -20.17 2.38
CA LYS A 241 19.11 -21.31 3.21
C LYS A 241 17.74 -21.09 3.87
N GLY A 242 16.80 -21.97 3.54
CA GLY A 242 15.43 -21.90 4.07
C GLY A 242 14.47 -21.01 3.26
N ILE A 243 14.95 -20.40 2.19
CA ILE A 243 14.15 -19.56 1.28
C ILE A 243 14.06 -20.25 -0.08
N ALA A 244 12.87 -20.74 -0.42
CA ALA A 244 12.71 -21.60 -1.60
C ALA A 244 12.78 -20.82 -2.93
N ASN A 245 12.32 -19.57 -2.95
CA ASN A 245 12.26 -18.76 -4.17
C ASN A 245 12.25 -17.26 -3.83
N SER A 246 12.38 -16.42 -4.87
CA SER A 246 12.42 -14.96 -4.73
C SER A 246 11.15 -14.34 -4.14
N ARG A 247 9.98 -14.99 -4.25
CA ARG A 247 8.74 -14.49 -3.66
C ARG A 247 8.71 -14.74 -2.17
N ASP A 248 9.20 -15.90 -1.72
CA ASP A 248 9.37 -16.18 -0.29
C ASP A 248 10.42 -15.24 0.32
N TYR A 249 11.50 -14.93 -0.43
CA TYR A 249 12.46 -13.89 -0.05
C TYR A 249 11.79 -12.52 0.10
N ALA A 250 10.98 -12.10 -0.88
CA ALA A 250 10.25 -10.82 -0.83
C ALA A 250 9.32 -10.75 0.39
N ASN A 251 8.53 -11.81 0.64
CA ASN A 251 7.63 -11.89 1.80
C ASN A 251 8.39 -11.75 3.12
N GLN A 252 9.53 -12.45 3.24
CA GLN A 252 10.39 -12.35 4.40
C GLN A 252 10.97 -10.93 4.56
N ARG A 253 11.52 -10.33 3.50
CA ARG A 253 12.10 -8.97 3.57
C ARG A 253 11.08 -7.91 3.97
N ILE A 254 9.88 -7.94 3.38
CA ILE A 254 8.79 -7.03 3.72
C ILE A 254 8.38 -7.21 5.19
N GLY A 255 8.16 -8.46 5.60
CA GLY A 255 7.79 -8.80 6.97
C GLY A 255 8.84 -8.34 7.99
N ASP A 256 10.10 -8.69 7.75
CA ASP A 256 11.23 -8.39 8.64
C ASP A 256 11.41 -6.87 8.79
N ILE A 257 11.45 -6.11 7.70
CA ILE A 257 11.68 -4.65 7.75
C ILE A 257 10.54 -3.93 8.47
N ILE A 258 9.29 -4.26 8.16
CA ILE A 258 8.13 -3.60 8.79
C ILE A 258 8.08 -3.94 10.29
N HIS A 259 8.30 -5.20 10.65
CA HIS A 259 8.32 -5.62 12.06
C HIS A 259 9.49 -5.02 12.84
N GLU A 260 10.68 -4.99 12.24
CA GLU A 260 11.87 -4.36 12.82
C GLU A 260 11.63 -2.89 13.13
N LEU A 261 11.15 -2.10 12.15
CA LEU A 261 10.85 -0.68 12.38
C LEU A 261 9.79 -0.47 13.46
N ASN A 262 8.73 -1.27 13.43
CA ASN A 262 7.61 -1.13 14.36
C ASN A 262 8.01 -1.48 15.81
N THR A 263 8.94 -2.40 16.02
CA THR A 263 9.44 -2.75 17.36
C THR A 263 10.61 -1.87 17.81
N ALA A 264 11.46 -1.44 16.87
CA ALA A 264 12.61 -0.58 17.13
C ALA A 264 12.21 0.85 17.53
N ALA A 265 11.12 1.39 17.00
CA ALA A 265 10.59 2.71 17.39
C ALA A 265 10.05 2.77 18.83
N ASN A 266 9.95 1.63 19.51
CA ASN A 266 9.65 1.55 20.93
C ASN A 266 10.87 1.10 21.76
N GLY A 267 12.03 1.00 21.12
CA GLY A 267 13.30 0.75 21.77
C GLY A 267 13.78 2.00 22.51
N SER A 268 14.26 1.80 23.73
CA SER A 268 14.88 2.83 24.56
C SER A 268 16.32 2.46 24.90
N GLY A 269 17.15 3.41 25.32
CA GLY A 269 18.48 3.12 25.84
C GLY A 269 19.58 4.11 25.44
N THR A 270 19.20 5.19 24.78
CA THR A 270 20.09 6.15 24.10
C THR A 270 19.63 7.58 24.34
N SER A 271 20.50 8.55 24.05
CA SER A 271 20.23 9.99 24.27
C SER A 271 19.31 10.60 23.21
N VAL A 272 19.30 10.04 21.99
CA VAL A 272 18.47 10.49 20.85
C VAL A 272 17.47 9.38 20.51
N ILE A 273 16.20 9.65 20.79
CA ILE A 273 15.12 8.67 20.74
C ILE A 273 14.13 9.07 19.63
N LEU A 274 13.84 8.12 18.75
CA LEU A 274 12.66 8.15 17.89
C LEU A 274 11.60 7.30 18.58
N ASP A 275 10.59 7.94 19.16
CA ASP A 275 9.59 7.25 19.96
C ASP A 275 8.40 6.73 19.12
N SER A 276 7.48 6.04 19.80
CA SER A 276 6.29 5.49 19.14
C SER A 276 5.36 6.57 18.55
N GLN A 277 5.33 7.77 19.12
CA GLN A 277 4.50 8.87 18.60
C GLN A 277 5.14 9.46 17.34
N ASP A 278 6.45 9.68 17.34
CA ASP A 278 7.17 10.13 16.15
C ASP A 278 6.98 9.16 14.98
N PHE A 279 7.11 7.85 15.25
CA PHE A 279 6.86 6.81 14.25
C PHE A 279 5.42 6.82 13.73
N LYS A 280 4.42 6.98 14.63
CA LYS A 280 3.02 7.12 14.26
C LYS A 280 2.77 8.34 13.39
N ARG A 281 3.39 9.48 13.70
CA ARG A 281 3.22 10.69 12.90
C ARG A 281 3.73 10.48 11.48
N ILE A 282 4.90 9.87 11.31
CA ILE A 282 5.44 9.56 9.97
C ILE A 282 4.51 8.62 9.20
N LEU A 283 4.01 7.55 9.83
CA LEU A 283 3.17 6.58 9.15
C LEU A 283 1.75 7.10 8.88
N LEU A 284 1.12 7.77 9.84
CA LEU A 284 -0.31 8.07 9.83
C LEU A 284 -0.67 9.48 9.34
N GLU A 285 0.20 10.49 9.49
CA GLU A 285 -0.07 11.85 9.00
C GLU A 285 0.30 12.00 7.53
N ARG A 286 -0.53 12.68 6.74
CA ARG A 286 -0.38 12.82 5.26
C ARG A 286 -0.53 11.49 4.53
N THR A 287 -0.65 11.57 3.21
CA THR A 287 -0.79 10.41 2.30
C THR A 287 0.38 10.41 1.32
N GLY A 288 0.63 9.28 0.66
CA GLY A 288 1.67 9.18 -0.37
C GLY A 288 2.30 7.79 -0.46
N CYS A 289 3.33 7.67 -1.28
CA CYS A 289 4.13 6.46 -1.40
C CYS A 289 5.09 6.38 -0.21
N LEU A 290 4.98 5.33 0.61
CA LEU A 290 5.92 5.06 1.71
C LEU A 290 7.16 4.37 1.14
N VAL A 291 8.30 5.03 1.31
CA VAL A 291 9.63 4.51 0.97
C VAL A 291 10.31 4.10 2.25
N ILE A 292 10.91 2.91 2.24
CA ILE A 292 11.70 2.39 3.35
C ILE A 292 13.00 1.85 2.78
N ASN A 293 14.11 2.30 3.36
CA ASN A 293 15.45 1.90 2.99
C ASN A 293 16.15 1.35 4.24
N LYS A 294 16.87 0.26 4.07
CA LYS A 294 17.69 -0.38 5.09
C LYS A 294 19.08 -0.64 4.51
N VAL A 295 20.10 -0.15 5.20
CA VAL A 295 21.50 -0.51 4.93
C VAL A 295 22.04 -1.21 6.17
N SER A 296 22.73 -2.33 5.98
CA SER A 296 23.26 -3.13 7.09
C SER A 296 24.71 -3.49 6.82
N ARG A 297 25.56 -3.33 7.83
CA ARG A 297 26.98 -3.69 7.80
C ARG A 297 27.35 -4.43 9.07
N ASN A 298 28.38 -5.26 9.00
CA ASN A 298 28.89 -5.90 10.20
C ASN A 298 29.52 -4.84 11.12
N MET A 299 29.28 -4.89 12.43
CA MET A 299 29.83 -3.93 13.38
C MET A 299 31.36 -3.89 13.39
N ASN A 300 32.04 -4.97 12.99
CA ASN A 300 33.49 -4.95 12.83
C ASN A 300 33.94 -3.99 11.73
N GLN A 301 33.11 -3.76 10.72
CA GLN A 301 33.35 -2.82 9.61
C GLN A 301 32.92 -1.38 9.94
N ILE A 302 32.35 -1.14 11.13
CA ILE A 302 31.93 0.19 11.60
C ILE A 302 32.95 0.66 12.64
N GLU A 303 33.97 1.40 12.23
CA GLU A 303 35.05 1.87 13.11
C GLU A 303 34.70 3.17 13.82
N ASN A 304 33.91 4.04 13.19
CA ASN A 304 33.65 5.39 13.66
C ASN A 304 32.24 5.89 13.30
N SER A 305 31.83 6.98 13.94
CA SER A 305 30.55 7.68 13.73
C SER A 305 30.29 8.07 12.27
N LYS A 306 31.34 8.44 11.52
CA LYS A 306 31.20 8.88 10.12
C LYS A 306 30.72 7.74 9.21
N GLU A 307 31.11 6.50 9.48
CA GLU A 307 30.65 5.37 8.68
C GLU A 307 29.14 5.11 8.83
N ILE A 308 28.55 5.45 9.99
CA ILE A 308 27.10 5.41 10.18
C ILE A 308 26.42 6.53 9.39
N VAL A 309 27.00 7.73 9.39
CA VAL A 309 26.54 8.86 8.55
C VAL A 309 26.57 8.47 7.07
N ASP A 310 27.66 7.85 6.62
CA ASP A 310 27.80 7.33 5.26
C ASP A 310 26.76 6.26 4.94
N MET A 311 26.43 5.38 5.89
CA MET A 311 25.36 4.40 5.73
C MET A 311 23.98 5.07 5.56
N PHE A 312 23.68 6.14 6.29
CA PHE A 312 22.44 6.91 6.09
C PHE A 312 22.41 7.52 4.68
N SER A 313 23.52 8.10 4.25
CA SER A 313 23.67 8.66 2.91
C SER A 313 23.58 7.61 1.79
N GLU A 314 24.09 6.41 2.02
CA GLU A 314 23.91 5.26 1.12
C GLU A 314 22.45 4.82 1.06
N SER A 315 21.76 4.78 2.20
CA SER A 315 20.36 4.34 2.26
C SER A 315 19.44 5.19 1.38
N LEU A 316 19.73 6.48 1.20
CA LEU A 316 18.97 7.37 0.33
C LEU A 316 19.09 7.06 -1.17
N LYS A 317 20.15 6.37 -1.58
CA LYS A 317 20.39 6.02 -2.99
C LYS A 317 19.65 4.76 -3.42
N GLY A 318 19.25 3.92 -2.45
CA GLY A 318 18.55 2.66 -2.68
C GLY A 318 17.08 2.72 -2.31
N SER A 319 16.39 1.58 -2.48
CA SER A 319 15.18 1.26 -1.73
C SER A 319 15.17 -0.21 -1.37
N SER A 320 14.53 -0.55 -0.24
CA SER A 320 14.47 -1.95 0.21
C SER A 320 13.33 -2.74 -0.40
N PHE A 321 12.33 -2.06 -0.98
CA PHE A 321 11.16 -2.73 -1.56
C PHE A 321 11.04 -2.52 -3.06
N HIS A 322 11.74 -1.54 -3.64
CA HIS A 322 11.65 -1.21 -5.05
C HIS A 322 12.93 -0.53 -5.55
N HIS A 323 13.01 -0.29 -6.85
CA HIS A 323 14.04 0.58 -7.41
C HIS A 323 13.90 2.02 -6.85
N PRO A 324 14.99 2.82 -6.77
CA PRO A 324 14.98 4.17 -6.20
C PRO A 324 13.89 5.07 -6.81
N ILE A 325 13.44 6.04 -6.02
CA ILE A 325 12.45 7.04 -6.46
C ILE A 325 13.16 8.33 -6.86
N ASP A 326 12.91 8.79 -8.08
CA ASP A 326 13.38 10.09 -8.55
C ASP A 326 12.55 11.21 -7.91
N LEU A 327 13.07 11.81 -6.84
CA LEU A 327 12.42 12.92 -6.13
C LEU A 327 12.61 14.28 -6.78
N MET A 328 13.60 14.42 -7.67
CA MET A 328 13.88 15.66 -8.40
C MET A 328 13.97 15.36 -9.88
N LYS A 329 13.26 16.14 -10.70
CA LYS A 329 13.28 16.05 -12.16
C LYS A 329 13.48 17.45 -12.74
N THR A 330 14.23 17.55 -13.84
CA THR A 330 14.30 18.79 -14.60
C THR A 330 13.22 18.76 -15.67
N ASN A 331 12.36 19.79 -15.67
CA ASN A 331 11.31 19.93 -16.66
C ASN A 331 11.88 20.38 -18.01
N GLU A 332 11.07 20.28 -19.08
CA GLU A 332 11.47 20.67 -20.44
C GLU A 332 11.93 22.14 -20.53
N ASN A 333 11.50 22.98 -19.59
CA ASN A 333 11.89 24.39 -19.48
C ASN A 333 13.21 24.63 -18.71
N GLY A 334 13.86 23.58 -18.20
CA GLY A 334 15.07 23.69 -17.38
C GLY A 334 14.85 23.91 -15.88
N ASP A 335 13.59 24.04 -15.44
CA ASP A 335 13.24 24.20 -14.02
C ASP A 335 13.32 22.88 -13.25
N LEU A 336 13.74 22.94 -11.99
CA LEU A 336 13.82 21.77 -11.11
C LEU A 336 12.47 21.54 -10.42
N GLU A 337 11.79 20.45 -10.77
CA GLU A 337 10.57 19.99 -10.11
C GLU A 337 10.92 18.93 -9.06
N ALA A 338 10.59 19.24 -7.81
CA ALA A 338 10.82 18.36 -6.67
C ALA A 338 9.50 17.80 -6.13
N SER A 339 9.44 16.47 -5.99
CA SER A 339 8.33 15.80 -5.30
C SER A 339 8.47 15.99 -3.79
N LYS A 340 7.39 16.39 -3.14
CA LYS A 340 7.40 16.69 -1.70
C LYS A 340 7.68 15.44 -0.90
N VAL A 341 8.65 15.52 0.01
CA VAL A 341 8.80 14.55 1.11
C VAL A 341 8.06 15.12 2.32
N HIS A 342 7.10 14.37 2.86
CA HIS A 342 6.27 14.81 3.98
C HIS A 342 7.09 14.78 5.29
N HIS A 343 6.90 13.75 6.12
CA HIS A 343 7.77 13.50 7.27
C HIS A 343 8.91 12.57 6.89
N PHE A 344 10.04 12.70 7.57
CA PHE A 344 11.23 11.89 7.34
C PHE A 344 11.70 11.25 8.65
N GLY A 345 11.93 9.95 8.62
CA GLY A 345 12.41 9.16 9.75
C GLY A 345 13.80 8.60 9.52
N MET A 346 14.66 8.68 10.55
CA MET A 346 15.99 8.08 10.62
C MET A 346 16.11 7.23 11.86
N LEU A 347 16.46 5.96 11.70
CA LEU A 347 16.66 5.05 12.82
C LEU A 347 17.93 4.22 12.64
N ALA A 348 18.85 4.27 13.60
CA ALA A 348 19.99 3.35 13.64
C ALA A 348 19.79 2.27 14.72
N ILE A 349 20.15 1.04 14.39
CA ILE A 349 20.13 -0.11 15.31
C ILE A 349 21.55 -0.67 15.34
N LEU A 350 22.24 -0.46 16.46
CA LEU A 350 23.65 -0.83 16.65
C LEU A 350 23.76 -2.00 17.61
N ASP A 351 24.65 -2.95 17.33
CA ASP A 351 24.96 -4.04 18.27
C ASP A 351 25.82 -3.51 19.43
N GLU A 352 25.74 -4.15 20.60
CA GLU A 352 26.33 -3.71 21.88
C GLU A 352 27.88 -3.71 21.92
N GLN A 353 28.55 -4.08 20.82
CA GLN A 353 30.00 -4.30 20.78
C GLN A 353 30.88 -3.05 20.83
N LYS A 354 30.38 -1.89 20.38
CA LYS A 354 31.19 -0.67 20.26
C LYS A 354 30.47 0.51 20.88
N ASN A 355 31.21 1.28 21.70
CA ASN A 355 30.72 2.54 22.24
C ASN A 355 30.95 3.62 21.18
N ILE A 356 29.88 4.06 20.52
CA ILE A 356 29.92 5.06 19.45
C ILE A 356 29.29 6.34 20.01
N ASP A 357 29.95 7.48 19.81
CA ASP A 357 29.47 8.77 20.29
C ASP A 357 28.20 9.23 19.57
N ASP A 358 27.25 9.82 20.30
CA ASP A 358 25.89 10.08 19.82
C ASP A 358 25.79 11.22 18.77
N SER A 359 26.84 12.02 18.58
CA SER A 359 26.84 13.18 17.67
C SER A 359 26.56 12.83 16.21
N PHE A 360 26.75 11.57 15.79
CA PHE A 360 26.52 11.15 14.41
C PHE A 360 25.06 11.37 13.95
N MET A 361 24.10 11.36 14.88
CA MET A 361 22.69 11.54 14.53
C MET A 361 22.39 12.98 14.07
N ASP A 362 23.09 13.97 14.61
CA ASP A 362 22.94 15.37 14.20
C ASP A 362 23.63 15.61 12.85
N ASP A 363 24.84 15.07 12.67
CA ASP A 363 25.57 15.14 11.39
C ASP A 363 24.79 14.47 10.26
N ALA A 364 24.26 13.27 10.51
CA ALA A 364 23.44 12.55 9.54
C ALA A 364 22.16 13.32 9.20
N LYS A 365 21.52 13.95 10.20
CA LYS A 365 20.31 14.76 9.99
C LYS A 365 20.59 15.96 9.08
N VAL A 366 21.70 16.66 9.28
CA VAL A 366 22.11 17.79 8.42
C VAL A 366 22.36 17.30 6.99
N GLU A 367 23.10 16.19 6.83
CA GLU A 367 23.44 15.68 5.50
C GLU A 367 22.20 15.24 4.71
N VAL A 368 21.26 14.55 5.37
CA VAL A 368 20.02 14.10 4.73
C VAL A 368 19.10 15.27 4.38
N THR A 369 18.97 16.25 5.28
CA THR A 369 18.13 17.44 5.04
C THR A 369 18.60 18.25 3.83
N ASN A 370 19.92 18.26 3.57
CA ASN A 370 20.48 18.95 2.40
C ASN A 370 20.25 18.20 1.07
N LYS A 371 19.93 16.90 1.10
CA LYS A 371 19.77 16.05 -0.09
C LYS A 371 18.32 15.86 -0.52
N LEU A 372 17.36 16.08 0.37
CA LEU A 372 15.95 15.77 0.14
C LEU A 372 15.05 17.00 0.26
N PRO A 373 14.03 17.12 -0.61
CA PRO A 373 13.03 18.19 -0.53
C PRO A 373 11.99 17.93 0.58
N ILE A 374 12.43 17.99 1.84
CA ILE A 374 11.60 17.71 3.03
C ILE A 374 10.75 18.94 3.37
N ASN A 375 9.44 18.73 3.46
CA ASN A 375 8.43 19.75 3.79
C ASN A 375 7.86 19.58 5.22
N GLY A 376 8.08 18.44 5.85
CA GLY A 376 7.62 18.15 7.20
C GLY A 376 8.76 18.02 8.22
N THR A 377 8.46 17.34 9.32
CA THR A 377 9.39 17.13 10.42
C THR A 377 10.35 15.98 10.15
N VAL A 378 11.62 16.17 10.51
CA VAL A 378 12.65 15.13 10.53
C VAL A 378 12.76 14.56 11.94
N PHE A 379 12.43 13.28 12.08
CA PHE A 379 12.55 12.51 13.31
C PHE A 379 13.76 11.59 13.20
N ASN A 380 14.53 11.51 14.28
CA ASN A 380 15.77 10.77 14.28
C ASN A 380 15.96 10.06 15.63
N GLY A 381 16.53 8.86 15.59
CA GLY A 381 16.83 8.10 16.79
C GLY A 381 17.82 7.00 16.51
N TYR A 382 18.38 6.44 17.57
CA TYR A 382 19.14 5.20 17.48
C TYR A 382 18.92 4.36 18.72
N LEU A 383 19.17 3.06 18.61
CA LEU A 383 19.12 2.15 19.74
C LEU A 383 20.32 1.21 19.70
N VAL A 384 20.83 0.88 20.89
CA VAL A 384 21.89 -0.11 21.07
C VAL A 384 21.26 -1.36 21.67
N SER A 385 21.31 -2.46 20.93
CA SER A 385 20.73 -3.75 21.33
C SER A 385 21.41 -4.86 20.57
N LYS A 386 21.53 -6.04 21.17
CA LYS A 386 21.91 -7.27 20.47
C LYS A 386 21.17 -7.42 19.13
N ASN A 387 21.93 -7.39 18.04
CA ASN A 387 21.53 -7.35 16.64
C ASN A 387 22.45 -8.22 15.75
N ASP A 388 22.88 -9.36 16.27
CA ASP A 388 23.70 -10.35 15.54
C ASP A 388 24.98 -9.76 14.93
N PHE A 389 25.66 -8.87 15.67
CA PHE A 389 26.88 -8.19 15.24
C PHE A 389 26.68 -7.27 14.03
N MET A 390 25.45 -6.84 13.75
CA MET A 390 25.14 -5.94 12.65
C MET A 390 24.80 -4.53 13.15
N GLY A 391 25.30 -3.52 12.46
CA GLY A 391 24.78 -2.16 12.50
C GLY A 391 23.82 -1.98 11.32
N SER A 392 22.61 -1.52 11.59
CA SER A 392 21.59 -1.28 10.56
C SER A 392 21.07 0.14 10.66
N VAL A 393 21.01 0.85 9.54
CA VAL A 393 20.35 2.16 9.47
C VAL A 393 19.11 2.04 8.60
N TYR A 394 18.07 2.75 9.01
CA TYR A 394 16.80 2.83 8.32
C TYR A 394 16.50 4.29 8.01
N THR A 395 16.12 4.55 6.76
CA THR A 395 15.47 5.80 6.38
C THR A 395 14.10 5.48 5.83
N PHE A 396 13.10 6.26 6.24
CA PHE A 396 11.73 6.01 5.81
C PHE A 396 10.93 7.30 5.74
N TYR A 397 10.16 7.46 4.69
CA TYR A 397 9.45 8.70 4.41
C TYR A 397 8.30 8.48 3.43
N LYS A 398 7.36 9.43 3.41
CA LYS A 398 6.29 9.46 2.42
C LYS A 398 6.54 10.55 1.39
N THR A 399 6.30 10.23 0.13
CA THR A 399 6.47 11.14 -1.01
C THR A 399 5.30 11.05 -1.97
N ASP A 400 5.04 12.14 -2.69
CA ASP A 400 4.05 12.19 -3.77
C ASP A 400 4.58 11.55 -5.07
N ALA A 401 5.85 11.15 -5.09
CA ALA A 401 6.47 10.43 -6.20
C ALA A 401 6.20 8.91 -6.17
N LEU A 402 6.23 8.30 -7.35
CA LEU A 402 6.11 6.86 -7.55
C LEU A 402 7.45 6.24 -7.96
N PRO A 403 7.70 4.96 -7.64
CA PRO A 403 8.89 4.24 -8.11
C PRO A 403 9.10 4.36 -9.62
N SER A 404 10.37 4.46 -10.05
CA SER A 404 10.70 4.70 -11.47
C SER A 404 10.14 3.62 -12.41
N ARG A 405 10.03 2.38 -11.94
CA ARG A 405 9.39 1.29 -12.69
C ARG A 405 7.90 1.56 -12.96
N LEU A 406 7.15 2.14 -12.02
CA LEU A 406 5.75 2.51 -12.23
C LEU A 406 5.59 3.78 -13.07
N SER A 407 6.43 4.78 -12.85
CA SER A 407 6.28 6.08 -13.51
C SER A 407 6.72 6.09 -14.98
N LYS A 408 7.70 5.25 -15.36
CA LYS A 408 8.21 5.17 -16.73
C LYS A 408 8.45 3.72 -17.20
N GLY A 409 9.04 2.91 -16.33
CA GLY A 409 9.57 1.60 -16.71
C GLY A 409 8.55 0.59 -17.25
N LEU A 410 7.31 0.54 -16.73
CA LEU A 410 6.30 -0.41 -17.22
C LEU A 410 5.87 -0.12 -18.66
N VAL A 411 5.83 1.15 -19.05
CA VAL A 411 5.47 1.56 -20.41
C VAL A 411 6.61 1.25 -21.37
N GLU A 412 7.84 1.52 -20.96
CA GLU A 412 9.06 1.18 -21.70
C GLU A 412 9.19 -0.35 -21.88
N GLU A 413 9.05 -1.14 -20.81
CA GLU A 413 9.05 -2.60 -20.83
C GLU A 413 8.00 -3.15 -21.82
N TYR A 414 6.82 -2.53 -21.87
CA TYR A 414 5.75 -2.91 -22.80
C TYR A 414 6.06 -2.55 -24.26
N ASN A 415 6.67 -1.38 -24.50
CA ASN A 415 7.07 -0.95 -25.85
C ASN A 415 8.22 -1.80 -26.40
N GLU A 416 9.25 -2.06 -25.60
CA GLU A 416 10.34 -2.98 -25.97
C GLU A 416 9.82 -4.37 -26.33
N PHE A 417 8.82 -4.86 -25.60
CA PHE A 417 8.19 -6.13 -25.90
C PHE A 417 7.46 -6.11 -27.25
N LYS A 418 6.70 -5.05 -27.54
CA LYS A 418 6.04 -4.86 -28.85
C LYS A 418 7.05 -4.83 -29.99
N GLU A 419 8.18 -4.15 -29.81
CA GLU A 419 9.26 -4.09 -30.79
C GLU A 419 9.91 -5.47 -31.03
N LYS A 420 10.13 -6.25 -29.97
CA LYS A 420 10.61 -7.64 -30.10
C LYS A 420 9.61 -8.52 -30.84
N GLN A 421 8.31 -8.34 -30.61
CA GLN A 421 7.27 -9.11 -31.32
C GLN A 421 7.10 -8.69 -32.78
N SER A 422 7.25 -7.41 -33.11
CA SER A 422 7.14 -6.95 -34.50
C SER A 422 8.28 -7.46 -35.39
N GLN A 423 9.43 -7.83 -34.79
CA GLN A 423 10.55 -8.49 -35.46
C GLN A 423 10.31 -9.99 -35.72
N ILE A 424 9.30 -10.60 -35.09
CA ILE A 424 8.98 -12.02 -35.23
C ILE A 424 7.85 -12.18 -36.25
N GLN A 425 8.14 -12.79 -37.40
CA GLN A 425 7.11 -13.18 -38.37
C GLN A 425 6.33 -14.39 -37.82
N TYR A 426 5.14 -14.13 -37.28
CA TYR A 426 4.22 -15.20 -36.88
C TYR A 426 3.56 -15.82 -38.12
N THR A 427 3.96 -17.02 -38.48
CA THR A 427 3.24 -17.83 -39.49
C THR A 427 2.03 -18.47 -38.82
N LYS A 428 0.81 -18.07 -39.23
CA LYS A 428 -0.41 -18.78 -38.83
C LYS A 428 -0.47 -20.08 -39.63
N SER A 429 -0.34 -21.22 -38.96
CA SER A 429 -0.70 -22.51 -39.55
C SER A 429 -2.22 -22.51 -39.76
N GLN A 430 -2.66 -22.62 -41.01
CA GLN A 430 -4.07 -22.92 -41.30
C GLN A 430 -4.24 -24.44 -41.24
N ILE A 431 -5.21 -24.90 -40.47
CA ILE A 431 -5.70 -26.27 -40.59
C ILE A 431 -6.47 -26.31 -41.91
N THR A 432 -6.05 -27.14 -42.86
CA THR A 432 -6.82 -27.42 -44.07
C THR A 432 -8.10 -28.15 -43.67
N THR A 433 -9.21 -27.43 -43.68
CA THR A 433 -10.55 -28.01 -43.56
C THR A 433 -10.88 -28.75 -44.86
N ILE A 434 -11.34 -29.99 -44.75
CA ILE A 434 -11.99 -30.71 -45.85
C ILE A 434 -13.41 -30.12 -45.93
N GLU A 435 -13.78 -29.55 -47.07
CA GLU A 435 -15.14 -29.05 -47.32
C GLU A 435 -16.08 -30.22 -47.58
N GLU A 436 -16.98 -30.50 -46.63
CA GLU A 436 -18.30 -31.07 -46.94
C GLU A 436 -19.29 -29.90 -46.93
N GLN A 437 -19.88 -29.65 -48.11
CA GLN A 437 -21.01 -28.75 -48.27
C GLN A 437 -22.22 -29.35 -47.56
N ASP A 438 -22.81 -28.61 -46.63
CA ASP A 438 -24.27 -28.57 -46.55
C ASP A 438 -24.73 -27.21 -46.03
N SER A 439 -25.85 -26.82 -46.61
CA SER A 439 -26.42 -25.48 -46.74
C SER A 439 -27.35 -25.09 -45.58
N ASP A 440 -27.57 -23.78 -45.49
CA ASP A 440 -28.73 -23.09 -44.91
C ASP A 440 -28.87 -23.04 -43.38
N ASP A 441 -28.71 -21.85 -42.78
CA ASP A 441 -29.83 -20.91 -42.59
C ASP A 441 -29.44 -19.68 -41.72
N ASP A 442 -29.69 -18.50 -42.29
CA ASP A 442 -30.13 -17.20 -41.77
C ASP A 442 -30.00 -16.81 -40.28
N PHE A 443 -29.48 -15.60 -40.02
CA PHE A 443 -30.29 -14.38 -39.75
C PHE A 443 -29.41 -13.20 -39.26
N HIS A 444 -29.44 -12.09 -40.01
CA HIS A 444 -29.07 -10.73 -39.55
C HIS A 444 -30.34 -9.92 -39.25
N ILE A 445 -30.26 -8.95 -38.31
CA ILE A 445 -30.91 -7.59 -38.28
C ILE A 445 -30.76 -7.06 -36.83
N ASN A 446 -29.91 -6.06 -36.54
CA ASN A 446 -30.08 -4.60 -36.57
C ASN A 446 -31.02 -4.03 -35.49
N PHE A 447 -30.46 -3.16 -34.63
CA PHE A 447 -31.15 -2.49 -33.51
C PHE A 447 -31.56 -1.09 -33.97
N GLY A 448 -32.87 -0.82 -34.00
CA GLY A 448 -33.44 0.48 -34.33
C GLY A 448 -33.88 1.25 -33.09
N ASP A 449 -33.59 2.54 -33.08
CA ASP A 449 -33.97 3.56 -32.08
C ASP A 449 -35.48 3.72 -31.90
N TYR A 450 -35.92 4.16 -30.71
CA TYR A 450 -36.94 5.20 -30.55
C TYR A 450 -37.12 5.69 -29.09
N LEU A 451 -36.98 7.01 -28.88
CA LEU A 451 -37.95 7.99 -28.33
C LEU A 451 -37.32 9.04 -27.39
N GLU A 452 -37.31 10.28 -27.87
CA GLU A 452 -37.23 11.53 -27.11
C GLU A 452 -38.58 11.87 -26.47
N ILE A 453 -38.56 12.42 -25.23
CA ILE A 453 -39.56 13.39 -24.74
C ILE A 453 -38.83 14.38 -23.79
N GLU A 454 -38.99 15.67 -24.07
CA GLU A 454 -38.71 16.83 -23.19
C GLU A 454 -40.01 17.66 -23.05
N PRO A 455 -40.09 18.69 -22.19
CA PRO A 455 -39.70 18.77 -20.78
C PRO A 455 -40.87 19.33 -19.93
N ALA A 456 -40.68 19.47 -18.61
CA ALA A 456 -41.53 20.35 -17.79
C ALA A 456 -40.68 21.14 -16.80
N LYS A 457 -40.89 22.45 -16.77
CA LYS A 457 -40.50 23.36 -15.69
C LYS A 457 -41.76 23.63 -14.86
N ASP A 458 -41.62 23.71 -13.54
CA ASP A 458 -41.70 25.00 -12.84
C ASP A 458 -41.49 24.88 -11.32
N ASP A 459 -40.91 25.97 -10.84
CA ASP A 459 -40.95 26.61 -9.52
C ASP A 459 -40.03 26.21 -8.36
N GLU A 460 -39.40 27.28 -7.90
CA GLU A 460 -38.18 27.41 -7.13
C GLU A 460 -38.52 28.00 -5.75
N LYS A 461 -37.57 27.82 -4.82
CA LYS A 461 -37.39 28.60 -3.58
C LYS A 461 -38.35 28.32 -2.42
N ASN A 462 -38.31 27.07 -1.96
CA ASN A 462 -38.30 26.76 -0.52
C ASN A 462 -37.78 25.33 -0.21
N VAL A 463 -37.66 24.46 -1.22
CA VAL A 463 -37.13 23.08 -1.12
C VAL A 463 -35.60 23.00 -1.27
N GLN A 464 -35.01 23.96 -2.00
CA GLN A 464 -33.58 23.99 -2.35
C GLN A 464 -32.67 24.04 -1.11
N ASN A 465 -33.08 24.75 -0.06
CA ASN A 465 -32.28 24.88 1.16
C ASN A 465 -32.24 23.58 1.96
N ASP A 466 -33.31 22.77 1.97
CA ASP A 466 -33.37 21.49 2.70
C ASP A 466 -32.56 20.41 1.98
N GLU A 467 -32.58 20.43 0.63
CA GLU A 467 -31.69 19.58 -0.19
C GLU A 467 -30.21 19.94 -0.02
N GLU A 468 -29.87 21.22 0.05
CA GLU A 468 -28.48 21.67 0.27
C GLU A 468 -27.96 21.25 1.64
N LEU A 469 -28.80 21.32 2.68
CA LEU A 469 -28.42 20.86 4.02
C LEU A 469 -28.29 19.33 4.06
N ALA A 470 -29.21 18.61 3.42
CA ALA A 470 -29.13 17.15 3.28
C ALA A 470 -27.90 16.73 2.45
N ALA A 471 -27.53 17.50 1.43
CA ALA A 471 -26.32 17.29 0.64
C ALA A 471 -25.06 17.54 1.47
N PHE A 472 -25.04 18.57 2.32
CA PHE A 472 -23.93 18.84 3.23
C PHE A 472 -23.69 17.70 4.23
N MET A 473 -24.76 17.06 4.71
CA MET A 473 -24.68 15.99 5.71
C MET A 473 -24.30 14.62 5.12
N ASP A 474 -24.21 14.52 3.79
CA ASP A 474 -23.88 13.30 3.05
C ASP A 474 -22.40 13.32 2.63
N PRO A 475 -21.54 12.45 3.19
CA PRO A 475 -20.13 12.38 2.83
C PRO A 475 -19.89 12.14 1.34
N ASP A 476 -20.75 11.37 0.66
CA ASP A 476 -20.55 11.05 -0.75
C ASP A 476 -20.87 12.23 -1.65
N LYS A 477 -21.85 13.07 -1.27
CA LYS A 477 -22.13 14.32 -2.00
C LYS A 477 -21.09 15.40 -1.73
N MET A 478 -20.48 15.41 -0.54
CA MET A 478 -19.49 16.43 -0.16
C MET A 478 -18.06 16.11 -0.57
N PHE A 479 -17.68 14.84 -0.57
CA PHE A 479 -16.29 14.39 -0.80
C PHE A 479 -16.14 13.37 -1.92
N GLY A 480 -17.24 12.85 -2.49
CA GLY A 480 -17.18 11.93 -3.61
C GLY A 480 -16.56 12.57 -4.85
N ALA A 481 -15.67 11.83 -5.50
CA ALA A 481 -15.16 12.22 -6.81
C ALA A 481 -16.29 12.17 -7.85
N LYS A 482 -16.45 13.25 -8.63
CA LYS A 482 -17.23 13.22 -9.88
C LYS A 482 -16.56 12.32 -10.93
#